data_AF-A0A4P9XMU3-F1
#
_entry.id   AF-A0A4P9XMU3-F1
#
_cell.length_a   1.000
_cell.length_b   1.000
_cell.length_c   1.000
_cell.angle_alpha   90.00
_cell.angle_beta   90.00
_cell.angle_gamma   90.00
#
_symmetry.space_group_name_H-M   'P 1'
#
loop_
_entity.id
_entity.type
_entity.pdbx_description
1 polymer ?
#
loop_
_entity_poly.entity_id
_entity_poly.type
_entity_poly.pdbx_seq_one_letter_code
_entity_poly.pdbx_strand_id
1 'polypeptide(L)'
;MSEEVVYSRHALHAASGWLNGYEYLLYGEYSPAVLQLVVNPRGSAEWWQVARLQTRGIYAQFVMSCAATWVFVRNARIAIRYLRHNTCDTLAWCVAIQAFVGCIFGFYFAYGFLLPSGPSCRACIDFTIVGLATSATCINVILLRKAYAAHGSKLIHLSDHDHAKRWLRRPLPSLFPWMKLALEVPANLVFSAAFLAVVARQYRRSRSECWLYLEREGIAIMCLVVGSSLICAICAVLELLGDWSDMFWVGDWVVSSLLLVYHVDTVRRDIRRSLQPLSSGMYTK
;
A
#
# COMPACT_ATOMS: atom_id res chain seq x y z
N MET A 1 21.72 -21.67 -50.92
CA MET A 1 20.63 -20.69 -50.80
C MET A 1 19.30 -21.45 -50.80
N SER A 2 18.96 -22.15 -49.71
CA SER A 2 17.73 -22.96 -49.68
C SER A 2 17.22 -23.40 -48.30
N GLU A 3 17.97 -23.22 -47.20
CA GLU A 3 17.45 -23.57 -45.85
C GLU A 3 17.11 -22.34 -44.98
N GLU A 4 17.84 -21.22 -45.10
CA GLU A 4 17.53 -19.99 -44.34
C GLU A 4 16.16 -19.39 -44.67
N VAL A 5 15.71 -19.53 -45.92
CA VAL A 5 14.41 -18.99 -46.37
C VAL A 5 13.24 -19.78 -45.77
N VAL A 6 13.42 -21.08 -45.53
CA VAL A 6 12.37 -21.94 -44.96
C VAL A 6 12.21 -21.67 -43.47
N TYR A 7 13.32 -21.46 -42.75
CA TYR A 7 13.27 -21.10 -41.33
C TYR A 7 12.62 -19.73 -41.10
N SER A 8 12.87 -18.76 -41.98
CA SER A 8 12.25 -17.44 -41.89
C SER A 8 10.74 -17.47 -42.13
N ARG A 9 10.22 -18.38 -42.97
CA ARG A 9 8.77 -18.52 -43.21
C ARG A 9 8.04 -19.15 -42.02
N HIS A 10 8.62 -20.16 -41.38
CA HIS A 10 8.00 -20.77 -40.20
C HIS A 10 8.03 -19.84 -38.98
N ALA A 11 9.09 -19.05 -38.82
CA ALA A 11 9.14 -18.00 -37.80
C ALA A 11 8.08 -16.92 -38.03
N LEU A 12 7.84 -16.51 -39.28
CA LEU A 12 6.78 -15.55 -39.62
C LEU A 12 5.37 -16.07 -39.31
N HIS A 13 5.09 -17.34 -39.60
CA HIS A 13 3.79 -17.94 -39.30
C HIS A 13 3.54 -18.18 -37.80
N ALA A 14 4.60 -18.46 -37.03
CA ALA A 14 4.50 -18.53 -35.58
C ALA A 14 4.26 -17.14 -34.97
N ALA A 15 4.88 -16.09 -35.53
CA ALA A 15 4.65 -14.70 -35.11
C ALA A 15 3.26 -14.18 -35.49
N SER A 16 2.71 -14.55 -36.65
CA SER A 16 1.37 -14.15 -37.07
C SER A 16 0.26 -14.73 -36.17
N GLY A 17 0.46 -15.93 -35.64
CA GLY A 17 -0.48 -16.54 -34.69
C GLY A 17 -0.58 -15.78 -33.36
N TRP A 18 0.52 -15.17 -32.90
CA TRP A 18 0.52 -14.30 -31.71
C TRP A 18 -0.04 -12.89 -32.00
N LEU A 19 0.09 -12.39 -33.24
CA LEU A 19 -0.38 -11.07 -33.65
C LEU A 19 -1.89 -11.01 -33.94
N ASN A 20 -2.52 -12.12 -34.35
CA ASN A 20 -3.96 -12.16 -34.66
C ASN A 20 -4.86 -11.88 -33.44
N GLY A 21 -4.34 -11.97 -32.21
CA GLY A 21 -5.06 -11.54 -31.00
C GLY A 21 -4.95 -10.04 -30.71
N TYR A 22 -3.97 -9.36 -31.30
CA TYR A 22 -3.68 -7.93 -31.10
C TYR A 22 -4.07 -7.05 -32.30
N GLU A 23 -4.40 -7.64 -33.46
CA GLU A 23 -4.73 -6.91 -34.67
C GLU A 23 -5.96 -6.00 -34.53
N TYR A 24 -6.98 -6.38 -33.75
CA TYR A 24 -8.22 -5.58 -33.71
C TYR A 24 -8.16 -4.31 -32.85
N LEU A 25 -7.08 -4.07 -32.10
CA LEU A 25 -6.92 -2.86 -31.27
C LEU A 25 -5.80 -1.91 -31.71
N LEU A 26 -4.99 -2.30 -32.72
CA LEU A 26 -3.82 -1.53 -33.19
C LEU A 26 -3.92 -0.97 -34.61
N TYR A 27 -5.06 -1.13 -35.31
CA TYR A 27 -5.24 -0.61 -36.67
C TYR A 27 -5.47 0.92 -36.77
N GLY A 28 -5.32 1.68 -35.68
CA GLY A 28 -5.48 3.14 -35.69
C GLY A 28 -4.24 3.93 -36.10
N GLU A 29 -3.04 3.48 -35.72
CA GLU A 29 -1.78 4.19 -35.97
C GLU A 29 -0.62 3.22 -35.70
N TYR A 30 -0.28 2.38 -36.69
CA TYR A 30 1.00 1.69 -36.63
C TYR A 30 2.10 2.77 -36.71
N SER A 31 2.77 3.00 -35.59
CA SER A 31 3.96 3.85 -35.55
C SER A 31 4.94 3.35 -36.63
N PRO A 32 5.45 4.23 -37.50
CA PRO A 32 6.35 3.87 -38.61
C PRO A 32 7.62 3.10 -38.17
N ALA A 33 7.91 3.08 -36.87
CA ALA A 33 8.93 2.25 -36.24
C ALA A 33 8.73 0.74 -36.45
N VAL A 34 7.49 0.24 -36.45
CA VAL A 34 7.21 -1.20 -36.63
C VAL A 34 7.45 -1.64 -38.08
N LEU A 35 7.18 -0.76 -39.05
CA LEU A 35 7.42 -1.05 -40.46
C LEU A 35 8.92 -1.03 -40.81
N GLN A 36 9.71 -0.15 -40.17
CA GLN A 36 11.18 -0.17 -40.34
C GLN A 36 11.84 -1.43 -39.75
N LEU A 37 11.19 -2.07 -38.78
CA LEU A 37 11.67 -3.28 -38.09
C LEU A 37 11.71 -4.52 -39.00
N VAL A 38 10.86 -4.58 -40.02
CA VAL A 38 10.85 -5.67 -41.01
C VAL A 38 11.99 -5.53 -42.01
N VAL A 39 12.53 -4.32 -42.19
CA VAL A 39 13.45 -4.01 -43.30
C VAL A 39 14.93 -4.10 -42.89
N ASN A 40 15.28 -4.03 -41.59
CA ASN A 40 16.69 -4.01 -41.16
C ASN A 40 17.08 -5.15 -40.20
N PRO A 41 17.62 -6.28 -40.71
CA PRO A 41 18.00 -7.43 -39.90
C PRO A 41 19.16 -7.16 -38.93
N ARG A 42 20.02 -6.14 -39.15
CA ARG A 42 21.06 -5.76 -38.18
C ARG A 42 20.48 -5.08 -36.93
N GLY A 43 19.34 -4.39 -37.06
CA GLY A 43 18.62 -3.82 -35.91
C GLY A 43 17.97 -4.90 -35.02
N SER A 44 17.73 -6.10 -35.55
CA SER A 44 16.98 -7.14 -34.82
C SER A 44 17.66 -7.55 -33.49
N ALA A 45 18.99 -7.64 -33.44
CA ALA A 45 19.72 -8.07 -32.24
C ALA A 45 19.60 -7.07 -31.08
N GLU A 46 19.65 -5.76 -31.37
CA GLU A 46 19.48 -4.71 -30.36
C GLU A 46 18.05 -4.68 -29.83
N TRP A 47 17.05 -4.84 -30.71
CA TRP A 47 15.64 -4.93 -30.32
C TRP A 47 15.37 -6.11 -29.39
N TRP A 48 15.96 -7.28 -29.63
CA TRP A 48 15.82 -8.42 -28.72
C TRP A 48 16.41 -8.14 -27.32
N GLN A 49 17.45 -7.31 -27.22
CA GLN A 49 17.96 -6.90 -25.90
C GLN A 49 16.96 -6.00 -25.18
N VAL A 50 16.43 -5.00 -25.86
CA VAL A 50 15.42 -4.07 -25.29
C VAL A 50 14.16 -4.83 -24.88
N ALA A 51 13.64 -5.71 -25.73
CA ALA A 51 12.47 -6.53 -25.42
C ALA A 51 12.71 -7.41 -24.19
N ARG A 52 13.87 -8.08 -24.10
CA ARG A 52 14.21 -8.91 -22.92
C ARG A 52 14.28 -8.09 -21.63
N LEU A 53 14.83 -6.88 -21.67
CA LEU A 53 14.89 -6.00 -20.50
C LEU A 53 13.48 -5.58 -20.05
N GLN A 54 12.62 -5.16 -20.98
CA GLN A 54 11.22 -4.80 -20.68
C GLN A 54 10.43 -5.99 -20.12
N THR A 55 10.59 -7.17 -20.72
CA THR A 55 9.93 -8.40 -20.26
C THR A 55 10.37 -8.80 -18.85
N ARG A 56 11.65 -8.63 -18.49
CA ARG A 56 12.14 -8.85 -17.11
C ARG A 56 11.49 -7.88 -16.12
N GLY A 57 11.35 -6.61 -16.52
CA GLY A 57 10.54 -5.58 -15.85
C GLY A 57 9.15 -6.07 -15.45
N ILE A 58 8.43 -6.52 -16.46
CA ILE A 58 7.04 -6.98 -16.29
C ILE A 58 6.95 -8.19 -15.35
N TYR A 59 7.81 -9.20 -15.52
CA TYR A 59 7.74 -10.41 -14.70
C TYR A 59 8.06 -10.16 -13.23
N ALA A 60 9.10 -9.38 -12.91
CA ALA A 60 9.38 -9.13 -11.49
C ALA A 60 8.33 -8.20 -10.86
N GLN A 61 7.73 -7.26 -11.60
CA GLN A 61 6.59 -6.46 -11.11
C GLN A 61 5.38 -7.35 -10.80
N PHE A 62 5.11 -8.33 -11.67
CA PHE A 62 4.06 -9.32 -11.46
C PHE A 62 4.31 -10.16 -10.20
N VAL A 63 5.52 -10.71 -10.05
CA VAL A 63 5.90 -11.51 -8.87
C VAL A 63 5.75 -10.71 -7.58
N MET A 64 6.24 -9.46 -7.55
CA MET A 64 6.09 -8.58 -6.39
C MET A 64 4.63 -8.25 -6.10
N SER A 65 3.83 -7.98 -7.13
CA SER A 65 2.39 -7.75 -7.01
C SER A 65 1.66 -8.97 -6.41
N CYS A 66 1.99 -10.19 -6.86
CA CYS A 66 1.44 -11.42 -6.29
C CYS A 66 1.83 -11.59 -4.81
N ALA A 67 3.09 -11.33 -4.47
CA ALA A 67 3.56 -11.40 -3.08
C ALA A 67 2.85 -10.38 -2.18
N ALA A 68 2.73 -9.13 -2.63
CA ALA A 68 2.00 -8.08 -1.93
C ALA A 68 0.52 -8.46 -1.74
N THR A 69 -0.13 -8.95 -2.80
CA THR A 69 -1.53 -9.43 -2.75
C THR A 69 -1.71 -10.52 -1.71
N TRP A 70 -0.80 -11.49 -1.66
CA TRP A 70 -0.85 -12.56 -0.65
C TRP A 70 -0.77 -12.02 0.78
N VAL A 71 0.11 -11.03 1.02
CA VAL A 71 0.18 -10.35 2.32
C VAL A 71 -1.14 -9.65 2.66
N PHE A 72 -1.72 -8.91 1.72
CA PHE A 72 -3.00 -8.22 1.95
C PHE A 72 -4.15 -9.19 2.20
N VAL A 73 -4.21 -10.32 1.47
CA VAL A 73 -5.21 -11.38 1.72
C VAL A 73 -5.04 -11.98 3.11
N ARG A 74 -3.81 -12.24 3.54
CA ARG A 74 -3.51 -12.70 4.90
C ARG A 74 -3.98 -11.68 5.94
N ASN A 75 -3.66 -10.40 5.75
CA ASN A 75 -4.04 -9.31 6.65
C ASN A 75 -5.56 -9.13 6.71
N ALA A 76 -6.25 -9.23 5.57
CA ALA A 76 -7.71 -9.18 5.50
C ALA A 76 -8.36 -10.32 6.29
N ARG A 77 -7.84 -11.55 6.17
CA ARG A 77 -8.33 -12.70 6.96
C ARG A 77 -8.16 -12.50 8.47
N ILE A 78 -7.08 -11.86 8.89
CA ILE A 78 -6.84 -11.53 10.30
C ILE A 78 -7.81 -10.42 10.75
N ALA A 79 -7.97 -9.37 9.95
CA ALA A 79 -8.88 -8.27 10.25
C ALA A 79 -10.34 -8.71 10.33
N ILE A 80 -10.79 -9.60 9.44
CA ILE A 80 -12.14 -10.18 9.49
C ILE A 80 -12.36 -10.95 10.79
N ARG A 81 -11.36 -11.73 11.25
CA ARG A 81 -11.44 -12.40 12.56
C ARG A 81 -11.57 -11.40 13.70
N TYR A 82 -10.83 -10.29 13.63
CA TYR A 82 -10.92 -9.21 14.61
C TYR A 82 -12.30 -8.56 14.66
N LEU A 83 -12.89 -8.29 13.50
CA LEU A 83 -14.21 -7.68 13.37
C LEU A 83 -15.34 -8.63 13.81
N ARG A 84 -15.22 -9.93 13.55
CA ARG A 84 -16.22 -10.93 13.98
C ARG A 84 -16.38 -11.00 15.50
N HIS A 85 -15.30 -10.76 16.26
CA HIS A 85 -15.37 -10.76 17.72
C HIS A 85 -15.75 -9.41 18.33
N ASN A 86 -15.50 -8.29 17.62
CA ASN A 86 -15.86 -6.96 18.10
C ASN A 86 -16.04 -6.00 16.92
N THR A 87 -17.29 -5.77 16.53
CA THR A 87 -17.65 -4.95 15.36
C THR A 87 -17.42 -3.46 15.58
N CYS A 88 -17.24 -3.01 16.82
CA CYS A 88 -17.05 -1.60 17.16
C CYS A 88 -15.57 -1.22 17.36
N ASP A 89 -14.63 -2.13 17.07
CA ASP A 89 -13.21 -1.80 17.20
C ASP A 89 -12.68 -1.05 15.97
N THR A 90 -12.53 0.28 16.09
CA THR A 90 -11.98 1.15 15.04
C THR A 90 -10.61 0.65 14.53
N LEU A 91 -9.78 0.05 15.40
CA LEU A 91 -8.47 -0.47 14.99
C LEU A 91 -8.63 -1.63 13.99
N ALA A 92 -9.57 -2.53 14.24
CA ALA A 92 -9.87 -3.65 13.37
C ALA A 92 -10.42 -3.18 12.01
N TRP A 93 -11.24 -2.11 12.00
CA TRP A 93 -11.73 -1.49 10.77
C TRP A 93 -10.62 -0.86 9.94
N CYS A 94 -9.69 -0.12 10.55
CA CYS A 94 -8.53 0.44 9.84
C CYS A 94 -7.71 -0.64 9.14
N VAL A 95 -7.39 -1.74 9.84
CA VAL A 95 -6.67 -2.88 9.25
C VAL A 95 -7.49 -3.54 8.13
N ALA A 96 -8.80 -3.71 8.32
CA ALA A 96 -9.67 -4.32 7.32
C ALA A 96 -9.76 -3.48 6.04
N ILE A 97 -9.98 -2.18 6.16
CA ILE A 97 -10.06 -1.25 5.02
C ILE A 97 -8.73 -1.24 4.27
N GLN A 98 -7.60 -1.09 4.96
CA GLN A 98 -6.29 -1.08 4.33
C GLN A 98 -5.99 -2.40 3.61
N ALA A 99 -6.26 -3.53 4.25
CA ALA A 99 -6.04 -4.85 3.64
C ALA A 99 -6.97 -5.08 2.43
N PHE A 100 -8.22 -4.61 2.50
CA PHE A 100 -9.17 -4.74 1.40
C PHE A 100 -8.76 -3.90 0.18
N VAL A 101 -8.35 -2.65 0.39
CA VAL A 101 -7.83 -1.79 -0.69
C VAL A 101 -6.56 -2.38 -1.29
N GLY A 102 -5.66 -2.94 -0.46
CA GLY A 102 -4.47 -3.64 -0.94
C GLY A 102 -4.78 -4.91 -1.75
N CYS A 103 -5.82 -5.69 -1.36
CA CYS A 103 -6.31 -6.81 -2.16
C CYS A 103 -6.83 -6.35 -3.53
N ILE A 104 -7.68 -5.31 -3.55
CA ILE A 104 -8.21 -4.76 -4.81
C ILE A 104 -7.06 -4.32 -5.72
N PHE A 105 -6.11 -3.57 -5.17
CA PHE A 105 -4.92 -3.12 -5.89
C PHE A 105 -4.14 -4.30 -6.49
N GLY A 106 -3.85 -5.30 -5.66
CA GLY A 106 -3.09 -6.48 -6.06
C GLY A 106 -3.76 -7.29 -7.16
N PHE A 107 -5.07 -7.54 -7.03
CA PHE A 107 -5.85 -8.19 -8.09
C PHE A 107 -5.90 -7.34 -9.35
N TYR A 108 -6.17 -6.04 -9.23
CA TYR A 108 -6.24 -5.13 -10.38
C TYR A 108 -4.94 -5.13 -11.20
N PHE A 109 -3.78 -5.07 -10.52
CA PHE A 109 -2.48 -5.20 -11.17
C PHE A 109 -2.25 -6.58 -11.78
N ALA A 110 -2.52 -7.66 -11.03
CA ALA A 110 -2.33 -9.02 -11.52
C ALA A 110 -3.19 -9.32 -12.77
N TYR A 111 -4.45 -8.87 -12.78
CA TYR A 111 -5.34 -8.99 -13.93
C TYR A 111 -4.87 -8.15 -15.12
N GLY A 112 -4.27 -6.98 -14.86
CA GLY A 112 -3.72 -6.12 -15.89
C GLY A 112 -2.65 -6.78 -16.75
N PHE A 113 -1.85 -7.68 -16.16
CA PHE A 113 -0.84 -8.44 -16.89
C PHE A 113 -1.40 -9.64 -17.67
N LEU A 114 -2.60 -10.12 -17.31
CA LEU A 114 -3.21 -11.29 -17.95
C LEU A 114 -4.14 -10.93 -19.11
N LEU A 115 -4.64 -9.68 -19.15
CA LEU A 115 -5.60 -9.25 -20.16
C LEU A 115 -4.92 -8.33 -21.19
N PRO A 116 -5.18 -8.52 -22.51
CA PRO A 116 -4.63 -7.67 -23.57
C PRO A 116 -5.12 -6.21 -23.47
N SER A 117 -6.20 -5.96 -22.73
CA SER A 117 -6.75 -4.63 -22.43
C SER A 117 -6.65 -4.31 -20.94
N GLY A 118 -5.46 -4.49 -20.37
CA GLY A 118 -5.16 -4.15 -18.99
C GLY A 118 -5.47 -2.68 -18.64
N PRO A 119 -5.41 -2.33 -17.35
CA PRO A 119 -5.65 -0.98 -16.89
C PRO A 119 -4.61 -0.01 -17.45
N SER A 120 -5.03 1.23 -17.74
CA SER A 120 -4.11 2.26 -18.19
C SER A 120 -3.10 2.61 -17.08
N CYS A 121 -1.88 3.02 -17.45
CA CYS A 121 -0.86 3.45 -16.49
C CYS A 121 -1.39 4.53 -15.55
N ARG A 122 -2.22 5.44 -16.06
CA ARG A 122 -2.88 6.48 -15.27
C ARG A 122 -3.80 5.90 -14.20
N ALA A 123 -4.64 4.91 -14.54
CA ALA A 123 -5.49 4.25 -13.56
C ALA A 123 -4.67 3.55 -12.48
N CYS A 124 -3.56 2.91 -12.84
CA CYS A 124 -2.62 2.30 -11.88
C CYS A 124 -2.03 3.33 -10.91
N ILE A 125 -1.61 4.49 -11.41
CA ILE A 125 -1.09 5.60 -10.58
C ILE A 125 -2.20 6.12 -9.64
N ASP A 126 -3.40 6.38 -10.17
CA ASP A 126 -4.52 6.87 -9.38
C ASP A 126 -4.90 5.90 -8.25
N PHE A 127 -4.94 4.59 -8.53
CA PHE A 127 -5.18 3.55 -7.52
C PHE A 127 -4.07 3.47 -6.48
N THR A 128 -2.80 3.60 -6.89
CA THR A 128 -1.65 3.63 -5.98
C THR A 128 -1.79 4.80 -4.99
N ILE A 129 -2.13 5.99 -5.48
CA ILE A 129 -2.36 7.19 -4.67
C ILE A 129 -3.52 7.01 -3.68
N VAL A 130 -4.60 6.33 -4.08
CA VAL A 130 -5.72 6.00 -3.17
C VAL A 130 -5.28 5.00 -2.09
N GLY A 131 -4.49 4.00 -2.46
CA GLY A 131 -3.96 2.98 -1.55
C GLY A 131 -3.05 3.56 -0.48
N LEU A 132 -2.04 4.34 -0.89
CA LEU A 132 -1.10 5.00 0.01
C LEU A 132 -1.81 5.94 1.00
N ALA A 133 -2.74 6.75 0.50
CA ALA A 133 -3.53 7.65 1.32
C ALA A 133 -4.40 6.93 2.36
N THR A 134 -5.01 5.82 1.94
CA THR A 134 -5.82 4.99 2.82
C THR A 134 -4.94 4.41 3.94
N SER A 135 -3.74 3.93 3.59
CA SER A 135 -2.74 3.44 4.55
C SER A 135 -2.35 4.52 5.56
N ALA A 136 -1.95 5.71 5.09
CA ALA A 136 -1.57 6.83 5.94
C ALA A 136 -2.72 7.27 6.87
N THR A 137 -3.93 7.34 6.34
CA THR A 137 -5.13 7.67 7.13
C THR A 137 -5.39 6.62 8.22
N CYS A 138 -5.29 5.33 7.90
CA CYS A 138 -5.47 4.25 8.86
C CYS A 138 -4.44 4.33 9.99
N ILE A 139 -3.17 4.57 9.66
CA ILE A 139 -2.11 4.78 10.65
C ILE A 139 -2.44 5.98 11.54
N ASN A 140 -2.75 7.14 10.96
CA ASN A 140 -3.06 8.37 11.70
C ASN A 140 -4.23 8.20 12.68
N VAL A 141 -5.30 7.50 12.28
CA VAL A 141 -6.44 7.18 13.17
C VAL A 141 -6.00 6.35 14.37
N ILE A 142 -5.11 5.37 14.15
CA ILE A 142 -4.58 4.51 15.20
C ILE A 142 -3.70 5.30 16.16
N LEU A 143 -2.83 6.17 15.64
CA LEU A 143 -1.96 7.02 16.46
C LEU A 143 -2.79 7.96 17.32
N LEU A 144 -3.80 8.58 16.70
CA LEU A 144 -4.70 9.52 17.36
C LEU A 144 -5.46 8.83 18.50
N ARG A 145 -5.98 7.62 18.27
CA ARG A 145 -6.66 6.84 19.32
C ARG A 145 -5.74 6.52 20.50
N LYS A 146 -4.47 6.17 20.27
CA LYS A 146 -3.50 5.95 21.35
C LYS A 146 -3.20 7.24 22.12
N ALA A 147 -3.01 8.35 21.42
CA ALA A 147 -2.76 9.65 22.06
C ALA A 147 -3.93 10.05 22.97
N TYR A 148 -5.17 9.84 22.52
CA TYR A 148 -6.36 10.08 23.33
C TYR A 148 -6.46 9.14 24.54
N ALA A 149 -6.14 7.86 24.38
CA ALA A 149 -6.13 6.91 25.50
C ALA A 149 -5.11 7.30 26.58
N ALA A 150 -3.93 7.79 26.17
CA ALA A 150 -2.87 8.24 27.09
C ALA A 150 -3.23 9.52 27.87
N HIS A 151 -4.14 10.34 27.35
CA HIS A 151 -4.50 11.62 27.98
C HIS A 151 -5.48 11.48 29.17
N GLY A 152 -5.85 10.25 29.56
CA GLY A 152 -6.68 10.02 30.75
C GLY A 152 -8.07 10.63 30.64
N SER A 153 -8.97 9.91 29.95
CA SER A 153 -10.41 9.80 30.22
C SER A 153 -11.12 10.90 31.03
N LYS A 154 -10.99 12.18 30.65
CA LYS A 154 -11.98 13.23 30.96
C LYS A 154 -12.74 13.71 29.72
N LEU A 155 -12.38 13.22 28.54
CA LEU A 155 -13.03 13.56 27.28
C LEU A 155 -13.89 12.42 26.68
N ILE A 156 -14.32 11.46 27.50
CA ILE A 156 -15.19 10.34 27.05
C ILE A 156 -16.63 10.81 26.77
N HIS A 157 -16.99 12.05 27.11
CA HIS A 157 -18.34 12.59 26.83
C HIS A 157 -18.50 13.25 25.45
N LEU A 158 -17.45 13.29 24.61
CA LEU A 158 -17.48 13.90 23.28
C LEU A 158 -17.61 12.88 22.13
N SER A 159 -18.03 11.65 22.44
CA SER A 159 -18.55 10.70 21.46
C SER A 159 -19.99 11.04 21.09
N ASP A 160 -20.23 12.27 20.62
CA ASP A 160 -21.48 12.60 19.95
C ASP A 160 -21.32 12.23 18.46
N HIS A 161 -21.89 11.08 18.13
CA HIS A 161 -21.66 10.31 16.91
C HIS A 161 -22.15 11.03 15.63
N ASP A 162 -22.82 12.18 15.78
CA ASP A 162 -23.51 12.91 14.72
C ASP A 162 -22.67 13.98 14.00
N HIS A 163 -21.56 14.46 14.59
CA HIS A 163 -20.72 15.46 13.93
C HIS A 163 -19.81 14.87 12.84
N ALA A 164 -19.35 13.62 12.99
CA ALA A 164 -18.49 12.97 12.00
C ALA A 164 -19.24 12.63 10.69
N LYS A 165 -20.54 12.31 10.77
CA LYS A 165 -21.38 12.02 9.58
C LYS A 165 -21.58 13.22 8.66
N ARG A 166 -21.42 14.44 9.17
CA ARG A 166 -21.67 15.68 8.41
C ARG A 166 -20.53 16.05 7.46
N TRP A 167 -19.30 15.59 7.73
CA TRP A 167 -18.12 15.89 6.91
C TRP A 167 -17.98 14.98 5.68
N LEU A 168 -18.56 13.79 5.69
CA LEU A 168 -18.38 12.78 4.62
C LEU A 168 -19.21 12.99 3.34
N ARG A 169 -20.05 14.04 3.25
CA ARG A 169 -21.07 14.15 2.19
C ARG A 169 -20.81 15.16 1.06
N ARG A 170 -19.64 15.81 0.97
CA ARG A 170 -19.38 16.80 -0.08
C ARG A 170 -18.57 16.22 -1.25
N PRO A 171 -19.03 16.36 -2.52
CA PRO A 171 -18.28 15.92 -3.69
C PRO A 171 -17.07 16.85 -3.94
N LEU A 172 -15.93 16.27 -4.30
CA LEU A 172 -14.66 16.99 -4.49
C LEU A 172 -14.31 17.16 -5.99
N PRO A 173 -13.78 18.33 -6.41
CA PRO A 173 -13.44 18.65 -7.81
C PRO A 173 -12.08 18.08 -8.26
N SER A 174 -11.81 18.16 -9.57
CA SER A 174 -10.67 17.60 -10.31
C SER A 174 -9.25 18.06 -9.89
N LEU A 175 -9.12 18.98 -8.95
CA LEU A 175 -7.84 19.37 -8.30
C LEU A 175 -7.36 18.38 -7.21
N PHE A 176 -8.12 17.31 -6.99
CA PHE A 176 -7.94 16.36 -5.88
C PHE A 176 -6.53 15.79 -5.72
N PRO A 177 -5.77 15.42 -6.77
CA PRO A 177 -4.43 14.84 -6.58
C PRO A 177 -3.44 15.81 -5.95
N TRP A 178 -3.41 17.06 -6.42
CA TRP A 178 -2.52 18.11 -5.92
C TRP A 178 -2.97 18.63 -4.55
N MET A 179 -4.28 18.78 -4.35
CA MET A 179 -4.82 19.18 -3.06
C MET A 179 -4.58 18.10 -2.00
N LYS A 180 -4.60 16.82 -2.39
CA LYS A 180 -4.30 15.68 -1.51
C LYS A 180 -2.82 15.54 -1.22
N LEU A 181 -1.93 15.76 -2.19
CA LEU A 181 -0.48 15.85 -1.93
C LEU A 181 -0.15 17.01 -0.97
N ALA A 182 -0.74 18.18 -1.24
CA ALA A 182 -0.61 19.37 -0.42
C ALA A 182 -1.34 19.25 0.93
N LEU A 183 -2.25 18.29 1.10
CA LEU A 183 -2.83 17.97 2.40
C LEU A 183 -2.03 16.90 3.13
N GLU A 184 -1.63 15.83 2.47
CA GLU A 184 -1.01 14.65 3.09
C GLU A 184 0.40 14.93 3.57
N VAL A 185 1.21 15.63 2.79
CA VAL A 185 2.58 15.95 3.22
C VAL A 185 2.55 16.88 4.43
N PRO A 186 1.81 18.01 4.42
CA PRO A 186 1.69 18.85 5.60
C PRO A 186 0.90 18.20 6.73
N ALA A 187 -0.14 17.41 6.46
CA ALA A 187 -0.89 16.74 7.52
C ALA A 187 -0.05 15.67 8.19
N ASN A 188 0.66 14.82 7.44
CA ASN A 188 1.56 13.83 8.03
C ASN A 188 2.72 14.50 8.77
N LEU A 189 3.25 15.61 8.25
CA LEU A 189 4.27 16.39 8.94
C LEU A 189 3.74 17.04 10.22
N VAL A 190 2.54 17.65 10.17
CA VAL A 190 1.89 18.29 11.32
C VAL A 190 1.48 17.26 12.35
N PHE A 191 0.91 16.12 11.95
CA PHE A 191 0.56 15.03 12.86
C PHE A 191 1.81 14.39 13.46
N SER A 192 2.87 14.21 12.68
CA SER A 192 4.15 13.71 13.19
C SER A 192 4.77 14.70 14.17
N ALA A 193 4.80 16.00 13.85
CA ALA A 193 5.33 17.05 14.71
C ALA A 193 4.48 17.22 15.99
N ALA A 194 3.16 17.20 15.86
CA ALA A 194 2.23 17.26 16.99
C ALA A 194 2.37 16.03 17.88
N PHE A 195 2.48 14.83 17.29
CA PHE A 195 2.75 13.60 18.02
C PHE A 195 4.09 13.68 18.75
N LEU A 196 5.16 14.09 18.07
CA LEU A 196 6.50 14.26 18.67
C LEU A 196 6.47 15.29 19.82
N ALA A 197 5.74 16.39 19.65
CA ALA A 197 5.57 17.41 20.68
C ALA A 197 4.80 16.88 21.90
N VAL A 198 3.75 16.09 21.68
CA VAL A 198 2.98 15.44 22.76
C VAL A 198 3.87 14.45 23.51
N VAL A 199 4.61 13.61 22.79
CA VAL A 199 5.59 12.67 23.38
C VAL A 199 6.65 13.44 24.18
N ALA A 200 7.27 14.47 23.61
CA ALA A 200 8.31 15.26 24.28
C ALA A 200 7.79 16.02 25.53
N ARG A 201 6.49 16.37 25.56
CA ARG A 201 5.85 16.98 26.74
C ARG A 201 5.52 15.94 27.80
N GLN A 202 5.02 14.78 27.40
CA GLN A 202 4.67 13.71 28.32
C GLN A 202 5.90 13.08 28.95
N TYR A 203 6.97 12.85 28.18
CA TYR A 203 8.27 12.42 28.70
C TYR A 203 8.78 13.33 29.82
N ARG A 204 8.55 14.65 29.70
CA ARG A 204 8.93 15.63 30.73
C ARG A 204 8.03 15.61 31.97
N ARG A 205 6.77 15.20 31.85
CA ARG A 205 5.76 15.34 32.92
C ARG A 205 5.51 14.04 33.69
N SER A 206 5.50 12.91 33.01
CA SER A 206 5.10 11.60 33.53
C SER A 206 6.34 10.73 33.71
N ARG A 207 7.14 10.96 34.76
CA ARG A 207 8.31 10.11 35.10
C ARG A 207 7.92 8.71 35.63
N SER A 208 6.71 8.21 35.37
CA SER A 208 6.27 6.93 35.93
C SER A 208 6.75 5.74 35.08
N GLU A 209 7.20 4.67 35.74
CA GLU A 209 7.73 3.48 35.08
C GLU A 209 6.71 2.78 34.16
N CYS A 210 5.41 2.95 34.43
CA CYS A 210 4.34 2.40 33.59
C CYS A 210 4.22 3.15 32.24
N TRP A 211 4.50 4.46 32.22
CA TRP A 211 4.55 5.24 30.98
C TRP A 211 5.70 4.76 30.10
N LEU A 212 6.84 4.46 30.71
CA LEU A 212 8.05 4.00 30.04
C LEU A 212 7.84 2.68 29.28
N TYR A 213 6.95 1.80 29.74
CA TYR A 213 6.62 0.55 29.03
C TYR A 213 5.67 0.78 27.85
N LEU A 214 4.57 1.51 28.07
CA LEU A 214 3.55 1.75 27.03
C LEU A 214 4.06 2.68 25.91
N GLU A 215 4.92 3.63 26.27
CA GLU A 215 5.61 4.54 25.38
C GLU A 215 6.56 3.77 24.44
N ARG A 216 7.38 2.86 24.99
CA ARG A 216 8.45 2.22 24.24
C ARG A 216 7.94 1.42 23.04
N GLU A 217 6.86 0.66 23.21
CA GLU A 217 6.29 -0.12 22.11
C GLU A 217 5.50 0.74 21.11
N GLY A 218 4.75 1.75 21.60
CA GLY A 218 4.02 2.66 20.73
C GLY A 218 4.94 3.50 19.86
N ILE A 219 5.95 4.12 20.47
CA ILE A 219 6.95 4.92 19.77
C ILE A 219 7.76 4.06 18.81
N ALA A 220 8.19 2.86 19.20
CA ALA A 220 8.97 1.99 18.31
C ALA A 220 8.21 1.69 17.02
N ILE A 221 6.93 1.30 17.10
CA ILE A 221 6.12 1.01 15.91
C ILE A 221 5.94 2.27 15.04
N MET A 222 5.71 3.44 15.66
CA MET A 222 5.56 4.69 14.91
C MET A 222 6.87 5.10 14.23
N CYS A 223 8.00 5.01 14.93
CA CYS A 223 9.32 5.26 14.35
C CYS A 223 9.64 4.27 13.22
N LEU A 224 9.22 3.01 13.34
CA LEU A 224 9.37 2.02 12.27
C LEU A 224 8.54 2.38 11.04
N VAL A 225 7.30 2.81 11.21
CA VAL A 225 6.43 3.24 10.10
C VAL A 225 6.97 4.50 9.43
N VAL A 226 7.26 5.55 10.21
CA VAL A 226 7.81 6.81 9.67
C VAL A 226 9.18 6.57 9.03
N GLY A 227 10.01 5.74 9.66
CA GLY A 227 11.31 5.35 9.15
C GLY A 227 11.23 4.57 7.85
N SER A 228 10.31 3.60 7.73
CA SER A 228 10.11 2.85 6.49
C SER A 228 9.65 3.77 5.36
N SER A 229 8.66 4.63 5.61
CA SER A 229 8.16 5.55 4.59
C SER A 229 9.23 6.56 4.16
N LEU A 230 10.05 7.06 5.09
CA LEU A 230 11.15 7.97 4.76
C LEU A 230 12.23 7.28 3.93
N ILE A 231 12.64 6.06 4.32
CA ILE A 231 13.63 5.28 3.58
C ILE A 231 13.10 4.97 2.17
N CYS A 232 11.85 4.53 2.04
CA CYS A 232 11.24 4.25 0.74
C CYS A 232 11.15 5.51 -0.12
N ALA A 233 10.77 6.66 0.44
CA ALA A 233 10.75 7.93 -0.28
C ALA A 233 12.15 8.35 -0.77
N ILE A 234 13.19 8.22 0.06
CA ILE A 234 14.57 8.50 -0.33
C ILE A 234 15.02 7.54 -1.43
N CYS A 235 14.78 6.24 -1.29
CA CYS A 235 15.14 5.24 -2.31
C CYS A 235 14.42 5.48 -3.64
N ALA A 236 13.15 5.92 -3.60
CA ALA A 236 12.38 6.25 -4.79
C ALA A 236 12.93 7.52 -5.48
N VAL A 237 13.16 8.60 -4.73
CA VAL A 237 13.68 9.88 -5.27
C VAL A 237 15.10 9.74 -5.83
N LEU A 238 15.94 8.93 -5.20
CA LEU A 238 17.30 8.66 -5.68
C LEU A 238 17.34 7.64 -6.84
N GLU A 239 16.18 7.15 -7.30
CA GLU A 239 16.07 6.14 -8.34
C GLU A 239 17.02 4.94 -8.11
N LEU A 240 17.12 4.48 -6.85
CA LEU A 240 18.16 3.53 -6.43
C LEU A 240 18.13 2.21 -7.24
N LEU A 241 16.97 1.86 -7.80
CA LEU A 241 16.77 0.68 -8.64
C LEU A 241 16.37 1.03 -10.09
N GLY A 242 16.58 2.27 -10.55
CA GLY A 242 16.14 2.75 -11.86
C GLY A 242 14.63 2.65 -12.03
N ASP A 243 14.17 2.01 -13.11
CA ASP A 243 12.75 1.81 -13.46
C ASP A 243 11.92 1.06 -12.39
N TRP A 244 12.60 0.43 -11.41
CA TRP A 244 11.97 -0.29 -10.31
C TRP A 244 11.74 0.57 -9.06
N SER A 245 12.18 1.83 -9.07
CA SER A 245 12.06 2.74 -7.93
C SER A 245 10.60 2.92 -7.46
N ASP A 246 9.64 2.85 -8.38
CA ASP A 246 8.21 2.93 -8.06
C ASP A 246 7.72 1.76 -7.17
N MET A 247 8.41 0.62 -7.20
CA MET A 247 8.05 -0.54 -6.38
C MET A 247 8.34 -0.32 -4.90
N PHE A 248 9.18 0.66 -4.53
CA PHE A 248 9.38 1.03 -3.13
C PHE A 248 8.09 1.52 -2.47
N TRP A 249 7.17 2.15 -3.22
CA TRP A 249 5.87 2.56 -2.70
C TRP A 249 4.97 1.36 -2.35
N VAL A 250 4.97 0.33 -3.20
CA VAL A 250 4.25 -0.91 -2.93
C VAL A 250 4.87 -1.62 -1.72
N GLY A 251 6.21 -1.65 -1.65
CA GLY A 251 6.95 -2.17 -0.50
C GLY A 251 6.59 -1.47 0.81
N ASP A 252 6.61 -0.14 0.85
CA ASP A 252 6.22 0.64 2.03
C ASP A 252 4.78 0.34 2.46
N TRP A 253 3.86 0.22 1.50
CA TRP A 253 2.48 -0.10 1.79
C TRP A 253 2.31 -1.50 2.41
N VAL A 254 3.05 -2.49 1.91
CA VAL A 254 3.10 -3.85 2.47
C VAL A 254 3.66 -3.83 3.90
N VAL A 255 4.80 -3.16 4.11
CA VAL A 255 5.43 -3.02 5.43
C VAL A 255 4.49 -2.34 6.42
N SER A 256 3.89 -1.21 6.02
CA SER A 256 2.90 -0.48 6.81
C SER A 256 1.72 -1.37 7.20
N SER A 257 1.21 -2.20 6.27
CA SER A 257 0.09 -3.11 6.55
C SER A 257 0.46 -4.20 7.56
N LEU A 258 1.67 -4.77 7.44
CA LEU A 258 2.19 -5.76 8.39
C LEU A 258 2.38 -5.15 9.79
N LEU A 259 2.98 -3.96 9.87
CA LEU A 259 3.14 -3.23 11.13
C LEU A 259 1.79 -2.91 11.77
N LEU A 260 0.78 -2.58 10.97
CA LEU A 260 -0.57 -2.31 11.48
C LEU A 260 -1.21 -3.54 12.12
N VAL A 261 -1.14 -4.69 11.45
CA VAL A 261 -1.66 -5.96 11.98
C VAL A 261 -0.93 -6.34 13.27
N TYR A 262 0.40 -6.22 13.27
CA TYR A 262 1.23 -6.50 14.44
C TYR A 262 0.87 -5.58 15.62
N HIS A 263 0.65 -4.29 15.34
CA HIS A 263 0.26 -3.32 16.34
C HIS A 263 -1.08 -3.66 17.00
N VAL A 264 -2.10 -3.95 16.18
CA VAL A 264 -3.43 -4.32 16.68
C VAL A 264 -3.38 -5.59 17.51
N ASP A 265 -2.61 -6.59 17.08
CA ASP A 265 -2.47 -7.84 17.84
C ASP A 265 -1.79 -7.60 19.20
N THR A 266 -0.73 -6.80 19.23
CA THR A 266 0.00 -6.44 20.46
C THR A 266 -0.93 -5.74 21.46
N VAL A 267 -1.64 -4.69 21.02
CA VAL A 267 -2.59 -3.96 21.87
C VAL A 267 -3.67 -4.88 22.43
N ARG A 268 -4.19 -5.81 21.63
CA ARG A 268 -5.21 -6.75 22.10
C ARG A 268 -4.68 -7.75 23.12
N ARG A 269 -3.43 -8.22 22.96
CA ARG A 269 -2.79 -9.11 23.93
C ARG A 269 -2.59 -8.41 25.27
N ASP A 270 -2.17 -7.16 25.26
CA ASP A 270 -1.95 -6.39 26.48
C ASP A 270 -3.26 -6.12 27.22
N ILE A 271 -4.33 -5.74 26.50
CA ILE A 271 -5.66 -5.57 27.11
C ILE A 271 -6.12 -6.89 27.77
N ARG A 272 -5.92 -8.04 27.13
CA ARG A 272 -6.29 -9.34 27.72
C ARG A 272 -5.49 -9.64 28.98
N ARG A 273 -4.18 -9.37 28.99
CA ARG A 273 -3.31 -9.57 30.16
C ARG A 273 -3.75 -8.69 31.34
N SER A 274 -4.10 -7.44 31.08
CA SER A 274 -4.58 -6.51 32.11
C SER A 274 -5.92 -6.91 32.72
N LEU A 275 -6.76 -7.66 31.99
CA LEU A 275 -8.06 -8.12 32.47
C LEU A 275 -8.00 -9.45 33.27
N GLN A 276 -6.96 -10.27 33.10
CA GLN A 276 -6.80 -11.56 33.81
C GLN A 276 -6.72 -11.47 35.36
N PRO A 277 -6.01 -10.52 35.99
CA PRO A 277 -5.93 -10.47 37.45
C PRO A 277 -7.26 -10.08 38.12
N LEU A 278 -8.12 -9.33 37.43
CA LEU A 278 -9.43 -8.95 37.94
C LEU A 278 -10.40 -10.13 38.03
N SER A 279 -10.28 -11.12 37.13
CA SER A 279 -11.16 -12.30 37.15
C SER A 279 -10.75 -13.31 38.21
N SER A 280 -9.46 -13.37 38.59
CA SER A 280 -8.95 -14.37 39.54
C SER A 280 -9.23 -14.01 41.00
N GLY A 281 -9.34 -12.72 41.35
CA GLY A 281 -9.66 -12.28 42.72
C GLY A 281 -11.16 -12.32 43.08
N MET A 282 -12.05 -12.57 42.13
CA MET A 282 -13.51 -12.48 42.35
C MET A 282 -14.18 -13.80 42.75
N TYR A 283 -13.45 -14.93 42.71
CA TYR A 283 -14.00 -16.28 42.97
C TYR A 283 -13.60 -16.90 44.33
N THR A 284 -12.95 -16.14 45.22
CA THR A 284 -12.45 -16.66 46.52
C THR A 284 -13.19 -16.09 47.74
N LYS A 285 -14.53 -15.98 47.71
CA LYS A 285 -15.33 -15.66 48.90
C LYS A 285 -16.58 -16.52 48.99
#